data_AF-A0A425XWH9-F1
#
_entry.id   AF-A0A425XWH9-F1
#
_cell.length_a   1.000
_cell.length_b   1.000
_cell.length_c   1.000
_cell.angle_alpha   90.00
_cell.angle_beta   90.00
_cell.angle_gamma   90.00
#
_symmetry.space_group_name_H-M   'P 1'
#
loop_
_entity.id
_entity.type
_entity.pdbx_description
1 polymer ?
#
loop_
_entity_poly.entity_id
_entity_poly.type
_entity_poly.pdbx_seq_one_letter_code
_entity_poly.pdbx_strand_id
1 'polypeptide(L)'
;MGRLRVSLINKHQQATLIGLLKNKVRMKQVEDESISSLLSELGLVFFLGQSVESNLVILLGMAKKSGELKSDKSVRELMTMYFSRTMGNIKKSVSELININEDLEEILKVALDSRNWLAHSFYREYAPSAFDENYRNKAKVVLNKAKEIFERTNELIIVEIELQSAKCGFSQDKLNQMRTDGMQNYIACEKAPNELWDESLNKTSWQNYEI
;
A
#
# COMPACT_ATOMS: atom_id res chain seq x y z
N MET A 1 -34.06 8.53 -59.34
CA MET A 1 -33.34 8.91 -58.10
C MET A 1 -34.14 8.37 -56.91
N GLY A 2 -33.70 7.24 -56.34
CA GLY A 2 -34.44 6.54 -55.28
C GLY A 2 -34.19 7.15 -53.90
N ARG A 3 -35.23 7.68 -53.27
CA ARG A 3 -35.23 8.02 -51.84
C ARG A 3 -35.30 6.71 -51.05
N LEU A 4 -34.24 6.41 -50.30
CA LEU A 4 -34.20 5.33 -49.32
C LEU A 4 -35.38 5.47 -48.34
N ARG A 5 -36.26 4.47 -48.32
CA ARG A 5 -37.31 4.32 -47.31
C ARG A 5 -36.64 4.10 -45.95
N VAL A 6 -36.60 5.13 -45.11
CA VAL A 6 -36.41 4.94 -43.67
C VAL A 6 -37.68 4.26 -43.16
N SER A 7 -37.61 2.96 -42.87
CA SER A 7 -38.75 2.20 -42.38
C SER A 7 -39.22 2.78 -41.05
N LEU A 8 -40.50 3.13 -40.93
CA LEU A 8 -41.15 3.49 -39.68
C LEU A 8 -41.09 2.30 -38.71
N ILE A 9 -40.10 2.29 -37.83
CA ILE A 9 -40.12 1.47 -36.62
C ILE A 9 -41.31 1.98 -35.78
N ASN A 10 -42.27 1.13 -35.45
CA ASN A 10 -43.45 1.57 -34.70
C ASN A 10 -43.05 1.99 -33.26
N LYS A 11 -43.88 2.79 -32.58
CA LYS A 11 -43.60 3.30 -31.23
C LYS A 11 -43.28 2.19 -30.20
N HIS A 12 -43.87 1.01 -30.35
CA HIS A 12 -43.61 -0.14 -29.48
C HIS A 12 -42.20 -0.70 -29.69
N GLN A 13 -41.78 -0.88 -30.94
CA GLN A 13 -40.42 -1.33 -31.28
C GLN A 13 -39.35 -0.31 -30.84
N GLN A 14 -39.63 1.00 -30.95
CA GLN A 14 -38.74 2.04 -30.41
C GLN A 14 -38.60 1.95 -28.89
N ALA A 15 -39.71 1.75 -28.16
CA ALA A 15 -39.68 1.61 -26.70
C ALA A 15 -38.88 0.36 -26.26
N THR A 16 -39.03 -0.77 -26.95
CA THR A 16 -38.23 -1.98 -26.69
C THR A 16 -36.73 -1.75 -26.93
N LEU A 17 -36.37 -1.08 -28.03
CA LEU A 17 -34.97 -0.77 -28.34
C LEU A 17 -34.35 0.17 -27.30
N ILE A 18 -35.09 1.20 -26.86
CA ILE A 18 -34.66 2.11 -25.80
C ILE A 18 -34.48 1.35 -24.47
N GLY A 19 -35.38 0.43 -24.13
CA GLY A 19 -35.26 -0.42 -22.95
C GLY A 19 -34.00 -1.27 -22.98
N LEU A 20 -33.70 -1.91 -24.11
CA LEU A 20 -32.49 -2.71 -24.29
C LEU A 20 -31.21 -1.87 -24.22
N LEU A 21 -31.20 -0.67 -24.81
CA LEU A 21 -30.06 0.24 -24.74
C LEU A 21 -29.83 0.75 -23.31
N LYS A 22 -30.90 1.12 -22.58
CA LYS A 22 -30.80 1.53 -21.18
C LYS A 22 -30.25 0.41 -20.30
N ASN A 23 -30.72 -0.83 -20.50
CA ASN A 23 -30.17 -1.99 -19.79
C ASN A 23 -28.69 -2.22 -20.13
N LYS A 24 -28.29 -2.11 -21.40
CA LYS A 24 -26.89 -2.26 -21.81
C LYS A 24 -25.97 -1.18 -21.19
N VAL A 25 -26.42 0.08 -21.16
CA VAL A 25 -25.68 1.17 -20.49
C VAL A 25 -25.56 0.91 -18.99
N ARG A 26 -26.65 0.50 -18.34
CA ARG A 26 -26.65 0.18 -16.90
C ARG A 26 -25.70 -0.98 -16.58
N MET A 27 -25.71 -2.05 -17.37
CA MET A 27 -24.79 -3.19 -17.16
C MET A 27 -23.34 -2.75 -17.30
N LYS A 28 -23.02 -1.90 -18.29
CA LYS A 28 -21.67 -1.35 -18.45
C LYS A 28 -21.24 -0.51 -17.23
N GLN A 29 -22.12 0.34 -16.71
CA GLN A 29 -21.82 1.15 -15.52
C GLN A 29 -21.54 0.29 -14.27
N VAL A 30 -22.33 -0.75 -14.04
CA VAL A 30 -22.13 -1.69 -12.92
C VAL A 30 -20.80 -2.45 -13.07
N GLU A 31 -20.44 -2.82 -14.29
CA GLU A 31 -19.17 -3.48 -14.58
C GLU A 31 -17.97 -2.54 -14.35
N ASP A 32 -18.06 -1.29 -14.80
CA ASP A 32 -17.04 -0.25 -14.58
C ASP A 32 -16.83 0.03 -13.07
N GLU A 33 -17.91 0.11 -12.28
CA GLU A 33 -17.84 0.25 -10.81
C GLU A 33 -17.20 -0.97 -10.14
N SER A 34 -17.53 -2.19 -10.59
CA SER A 34 -16.98 -3.44 -10.06
C SER A 34 -15.47 -3.54 -10.28
N ILE A 35 -14.99 -3.16 -11.46
CA ILE A 35 -13.55 -3.15 -11.80
C ILE A 35 -12.83 -2.06 -10.99
N SER A 36 -13.40 -0.86 -10.89
CA SER A 36 -12.85 0.24 -10.09
C SER A 36 -12.67 -0.17 -8.62
N SER A 37 -13.65 -0.86 -8.05
CA SER A 37 -13.58 -1.41 -6.70
C SER A 37 -12.43 -2.42 -6.56
N LEU A 38 -12.27 -3.36 -7.50
CA LEU A 38 -11.16 -4.32 -7.48
C LEU A 38 -9.79 -3.64 -7.54
N LEU A 39 -9.63 -2.64 -8.41
CA LEU A 39 -8.37 -1.90 -8.54
C LEU A 39 -8.05 -1.08 -7.28
N SER A 40 -9.08 -0.53 -6.64
CA SER A 40 -8.92 0.18 -5.37
C SER A 40 -8.47 -0.76 -4.25
N GLU A 41 -9.07 -1.95 -4.15
CA GLU A 41 -8.64 -3.00 -3.21
C GLU A 41 -7.20 -3.44 -3.48
N LEU A 42 -6.83 -3.65 -4.75
CA LEU A 42 -5.47 -4.01 -5.14
C LEU A 42 -4.46 -2.92 -4.74
N GLY A 43 -4.79 -1.65 -5.00
CA GLY A 43 -3.96 -0.50 -4.62
C GLY A 43 -3.76 -0.42 -3.11
N LEU A 44 -4.81 -0.61 -2.32
CA LEU A 44 -4.74 -0.66 -0.86
C LEU A 44 -3.81 -1.79 -0.38
N VAL A 45 -3.94 -2.98 -0.95
CA VAL A 45 -3.10 -4.13 -0.57
C VAL A 45 -1.62 -3.88 -0.89
N PHE A 46 -1.31 -3.30 -2.05
CA PHE A 46 0.07 -2.90 -2.38
C PHE A 46 0.60 -1.83 -1.42
N PHE A 47 -0.22 -0.84 -1.07
CA PHE A 47 0.14 0.18 -0.10
C PHE A 47 0.44 -0.41 1.28
N LEU A 48 -0.36 -1.37 1.75
CA LEU A 48 -0.12 -2.07 3.01
C LEU A 48 1.17 -2.89 2.97
N GLY A 49 1.44 -3.59 1.85
CA GLY A 49 2.71 -4.29 1.63
C GLY A 49 3.91 -3.34 1.66
N GLN A 50 3.80 -2.17 1.03
CA GLN A 50 4.84 -1.13 1.10
C GLN A 50 5.01 -0.56 2.52
N SER A 51 3.92 -0.48 3.28
CA SER A 51 3.96 -0.03 4.67
C SER A 51 4.75 -0.99 5.55
N VAL A 52 4.70 -2.31 5.28
CA VAL A 52 5.55 -3.30 5.97
C VAL A 52 7.03 -3.00 5.71
N GLU A 53 7.43 -2.74 4.47
CA GLU A 53 8.80 -2.36 4.12
C GLU A 53 9.25 -1.13 4.90
N SER A 54 8.45 -0.07 4.87
CA SER A 54 8.73 1.18 5.59
C SER A 54 8.86 0.99 7.10
N ASN A 55 7.97 0.19 7.70
CA ASN A 55 8.00 -0.08 9.14
C ASN A 55 9.24 -0.90 9.55
N LEU A 56 9.73 -1.82 8.71
CA LEU A 56 10.99 -2.51 8.97
C LEU A 56 12.19 -1.55 8.94
N VAL A 57 12.19 -0.56 8.04
CA VAL A 57 13.23 0.47 8.01
C VAL A 57 13.19 1.34 9.27
N ILE A 58 12.00 1.70 9.74
CA ILE A 58 11.82 2.43 11.00
C ILE A 58 12.32 1.59 12.18
N LEU A 59 12.01 0.30 12.22
CA LEU A 59 12.51 -0.62 13.23
C LEU A 59 14.04 -0.66 13.28
N LEU A 60 14.71 -0.74 12.13
CA LEU A 60 16.18 -0.66 12.04
C LEU A 60 16.71 0.68 12.57
N GLY A 61 16.03 1.78 12.26
CA GLY A 61 16.38 3.10 12.78
C GLY A 61 16.25 3.17 14.31
N MET A 62 15.20 2.57 14.88
CA MET A 62 15.00 2.51 16.33
C MET A 62 16.01 1.59 17.02
N ALA A 63 16.29 0.42 16.45
CA ALA A 63 17.34 -0.47 16.95
C ALA A 63 18.73 0.20 16.92
N LYS A 64 18.99 1.07 15.93
CA LYS A 64 20.19 1.91 15.93
C LYS A 64 20.20 2.89 17.08
N LYS A 65 19.09 3.60 17.29
CA LYS A 65 18.97 4.61 18.35
C LYS A 65 19.05 3.97 19.74
N SER A 66 18.51 2.76 19.92
CA SER A 66 18.56 2.00 21.18
C SER A 66 19.93 1.37 21.46
N GLY A 67 20.83 1.38 20.47
CA GLY A 67 22.17 0.81 20.60
C GLY A 67 22.25 -0.69 20.31
N GLU A 68 21.15 -1.35 19.93
CA GLU A 68 21.14 -2.75 19.50
C GLU A 68 21.88 -2.94 18.17
N LEU A 69 21.68 -2.01 17.23
CA LEU A 69 22.40 -2.00 15.97
C LEU A 69 23.72 -1.21 16.08
N LYS A 70 24.84 -1.93 16.06
CA LYS A 70 26.18 -1.32 15.98
C LYS A 70 26.53 -0.98 14.51
N SER A 71 26.60 0.31 14.23
CA SER A 71 27.00 0.87 12.93
C SER A 71 27.63 2.24 13.17
N ASP A 72 28.60 2.62 12.34
CA ASP A 72 29.21 3.96 12.32
C ASP A 72 28.30 5.01 11.66
N LYS A 73 27.47 4.57 10.71
CA LYS A 73 26.44 5.39 10.06
C LYS A 73 25.41 5.97 11.03
N SER A 74 24.97 7.19 10.76
CA SER A 74 23.83 7.82 11.42
C SER A 74 22.52 7.06 11.13
N VAL A 75 21.50 7.28 11.97
CA VAL A 75 20.15 6.72 11.74
C VAL A 75 19.63 7.11 10.35
N ARG A 76 19.84 8.36 9.94
CA ARG A 76 19.39 8.89 8.64
C ARG A 76 20.06 8.19 7.46
N GLU A 77 21.37 7.99 7.51
CA GLU A 77 22.11 7.29 6.45
C GLU A 77 21.69 5.82 6.35
N LEU A 78 21.45 5.17 7.49
CA LEU A 78 20.92 3.81 7.53
C LEU A 78 19.53 3.74 6.91
N MET A 79 18.60 4.60 7.34
CA MET A 79 17.25 4.61 6.80
C MET A 79 17.23 4.88 5.29
N THR A 80 17.97 5.89 4.82
CA THR A 80 18.12 6.18 3.38
C THR A 80 18.62 4.96 2.60
N MET A 81 19.63 4.26 3.13
CA MET A 81 20.16 3.05 2.51
C MET A 81 19.12 1.92 2.47
N TYR A 82 18.39 1.68 3.56
CA TYR A 82 17.39 0.60 3.61
C TYR A 82 16.13 0.90 2.80
N PHE A 83 15.71 2.16 2.69
CA PHE A 83 14.59 2.55 1.80
C PHE A 83 14.86 2.25 0.32
N SER A 84 16.13 2.15 -0.10
CA SER A 84 16.49 1.76 -1.46
C SER A 84 16.48 0.25 -1.71
N ARG A 85 16.28 -0.57 -0.67
CA ARG A 85 16.37 -2.03 -0.75
C ARG A 85 14.99 -2.67 -0.89
N THR A 86 14.96 -3.88 -1.45
CA THR A 86 13.75 -4.69 -1.52
C THR A 86 13.35 -5.22 -0.14
N MET A 87 12.06 -5.50 0.06
CA MET A 87 11.52 -6.11 1.28
C MET A 87 12.35 -7.32 1.76
N GLY A 88 12.73 -8.23 0.86
CA GLY A 88 13.52 -9.41 1.21
C GLY A 88 14.90 -9.07 1.79
N ASN A 89 15.56 -8.05 1.23
CA ASN A 89 16.85 -7.59 1.74
C ASN A 89 16.71 -6.85 3.08
N ILE A 90 15.63 -6.09 3.27
CA ILE A 90 15.33 -5.42 4.54
C ILE A 90 15.01 -6.46 5.61
N LYS A 91 14.12 -7.43 5.34
CA LYS A 91 13.78 -8.55 6.23
C LYS A 91 15.05 -9.27 6.68
N LYS A 92 15.91 -9.68 5.73
CA LYS A 92 17.17 -10.34 6.04
C LYS A 92 18.03 -9.50 6.99
N SER A 93 18.12 -8.19 6.74
CA SER A 93 18.88 -7.27 7.60
C SER A 93 18.27 -7.18 9.00
N VAL A 94 16.94 -7.14 9.13
CA VAL A 94 16.26 -7.15 10.44
C VAL A 94 16.58 -8.44 11.20
N SER A 95 16.42 -9.62 10.58
CA SER A 95 16.68 -10.90 11.24
C SER A 95 18.15 -11.08 11.65
N GLU A 96 19.10 -10.50 10.91
CA GLU A 96 20.54 -10.59 11.21
C GLU A 96 20.99 -9.59 12.29
N LEU A 97 20.29 -8.46 12.43
CA LEU A 97 20.75 -7.31 13.20
C LEU A 97 19.92 -7.04 14.46
N ILE A 98 18.71 -7.57 14.52
CA ILE A 98 17.77 -7.37 15.62
C ILE A 98 17.22 -8.75 16.02
N ASN A 99 17.16 -9.01 17.32
CA ASN A 99 16.53 -10.21 17.83
C ASN A 99 15.01 -10.02 17.86
N ILE A 100 14.34 -10.42 16.79
CA ILE A 100 12.87 -10.45 16.71
C ILE A 100 12.31 -11.80 17.17
N ASN A 101 11.08 -11.80 17.67
CA ASN A 101 10.43 -13.05 18.10
C ASN A 101 10.06 -13.94 16.90
N GLU A 102 9.82 -15.23 17.19
CA GLU A 102 9.51 -16.24 16.17
C GLU A 102 8.23 -15.90 15.40
N ASP A 103 7.19 -15.40 16.09
CA ASP A 103 5.93 -14.98 15.47
C ASP A 103 6.14 -13.92 14.38
N LEU A 104 6.98 -12.91 14.65
CA LEU A 104 7.29 -11.84 13.71
C LEU A 104 8.12 -12.37 12.53
N GLU A 105 9.09 -13.24 12.79
CA GLU A 105 9.90 -13.86 11.72
C GLU A 105 9.05 -14.71 10.77
N GLU A 106 8.12 -15.51 11.32
CA GLU A 106 7.22 -16.35 10.55
C GLU A 106 6.26 -15.51 9.70
N ILE A 107 5.57 -14.53 10.29
CA ILE A 107 4.63 -13.71 9.54
C ILE A 107 5.33 -12.85 8.48
N LEU A 108 6.57 -12.39 8.73
CA LEU A 108 7.35 -11.63 7.76
C LEU A 108 7.69 -12.46 6.53
N LYS A 109 7.92 -13.77 6.69
CA LYS A 109 8.11 -14.69 5.57
C LYS A 109 6.83 -14.78 4.73
N VAL A 110 5.68 -14.97 5.39
CA VAL A 110 4.37 -15.05 4.71
C VAL A 110 4.03 -13.73 4.00
N ALA A 111 4.32 -12.59 4.61
CA ALA A 111 4.14 -11.26 4.02
C ALA A 111 5.04 -11.05 2.79
N LEU A 112 6.32 -11.44 2.88
CA LEU A 112 7.25 -11.36 1.75
C LEU A 112 6.77 -12.22 0.57
N ASP A 113 6.35 -13.45 0.84
CA ASP A 113 5.82 -14.35 -0.19
C ASP A 113 4.54 -13.79 -0.83
N SER A 114 3.65 -13.23 -0.01
CA SER A 114 2.42 -12.58 -0.47
C SER A 114 2.70 -11.36 -1.35
N ARG A 115 3.65 -10.49 -0.94
CA ARG A 115 4.06 -9.30 -1.72
C ARG A 115 4.68 -9.70 -3.05
N ASN A 116 5.56 -10.71 -3.06
CA ASN A 116 6.18 -11.20 -4.28
C ASN A 116 5.15 -11.83 -5.23
N TRP A 117 4.22 -12.61 -4.69
CA TRP A 117 3.14 -13.19 -5.49
C TRP A 117 2.24 -12.10 -6.09
N LEU A 118 1.87 -11.07 -5.31
CA LEU A 118 1.10 -9.93 -5.82
C LEU A 118 1.82 -9.21 -6.97
N ALA A 119 3.13 -8.95 -6.81
CA ALA A 119 3.92 -8.23 -7.79
C ALA A 119 4.13 -9.01 -9.10
N HIS A 120 4.27 -10.33 -9.03
CA HIS A 120 4.75 -11.13 -10.17
C HIS A 120 3.70 -12.11 -10.75
N SER A 121 2.67 -12.44 -9.99
CA SER A 121 1.76 -13.54 -10.32
C SER A 121 0.28 -13.12 -10.35
N PHE A 122 -0.14 -12.15 -9.53
CA PHE A 122 -1.54 -11.75 -9.44
C PHE A 122 -2.17 -11.45 -10.80
N TYR A 123 -1.58 -10.54 -11.59
CA TYR A 123 -2.13 -10.19 -12.90
C TYR A 123 -2.15 -11.36 -13.88
N ARG A 124 -1.16 -12.26 -13.83
CA ARG A 124 -1.13 -13.45 -14.69
C ARG A 124 -2.28 -14.41 -14.35
N GLU A 125 -2.56 -14.59 -13.07
CA GLU A 125 -3.56 -15.54 -12.58
C GLU A 125 -4.99 -14.97 -12.62
N TYR A 126 -5.13 -13.66 -12.42
CA TYR A 126 -6.42 -12.99 -12.29
C TYR A 126 -6.73 -12.01 -13.42
N ALA A 127 -5.95 -11.95 -14.52
CA ALA A 127 -6.31 -11.17 -15.72
C ALA A 127 -7.78 -11.34 -16.19
N PRO A 128 -8.41 -12.54 -16.13
CA PRO A 128 -9.82 -12.68 -16.50
C PRO A 128 -10.79 -11.87 -15.65
N SER A 129 -10.39 -11.40 -14.46
CA SER A 129 -11.24 -10.55 -13.60
C SER A 129 -11.65 -9.23 -14.28
N ALA A 130 -10.92 -8.79 -15.31
CA ALA A 130 -11.34 -7.64 -16.11
C ALA A 130 -12.68 -7.86 -16.83
N PHE A 131 -13.08 -9.12 -17.10
CA PHE A 131 -14.25 -9.45 -17.91
C PHE A 131 -15.18 -10.49 -17.27
N ASP A 132 -14.76 -11.16 -16.20
CA ASP A 132 -15.52 -12.23 -15.54
C ASP A 132 -15.71 -11.94 -14.05
N GLU A 133 -16.97 -11.83 -13.63
CA GLU A 133 -17.37 -11.54 -12.24
C GLU A 133 -16.95 -12.64 -11.24
N ASN A 134 -16.97 -13.91 -11.65
CA ASN A 134 -16.52 -15.00 -10.78
C ASN A 134 -15.00 -14.89 -10.53
N TYR A 135 -14.23 -14.51 -11.55
CA TYR A 135 -12.80 -14.24 -11.38
C TYR A 135 -12.55 -12.97 -10.55
N ARG A 136 -13.39 -11.93 -10.67
CA ARG A 136 -13.33 -10.76 -9.77
C ARG A 136 -13.54 -11.18 -8.32
N ASN A 137 -14.59 -11.95 -8.03
CA ASN A 137 -14.89 -12.38 -6.67
C ASN A 137 -13.75 -13.24 -6.09
N LYS A 138 -13.12 -14.11 -6.89
CA LYS A 138 -11.92 -14.85 -6.46
C LYS A 138 -10.73 -13.93 -6.20
N ALA A 139 -10.50 -12.93 -7.06
CA ALA A 139 -9.45 -11.94 -6.88
C ALA A 139 -9.64 -11.16 -5.56
N LYS A 140 -10.86 -10.73 -5.26
CA LYS A 140 -11.18 -10.05 -3.99
C LYS A 140 -10.87 -10.92 -2.76
N VAL A 141 -11.20 -12.21 -2.81
CA VAL A 141 -10.90 -13.14 -1.71
C VAL A 141 -9.39 -13.24 -1.44
N VAL A 142 -8.56 -13.34 -2.49
CA VAL A 142 -7.10 -13.40 -2.29
C VAL A 142 -6.51 -12.05 -1.85
N LEU A 143 -7.06 -10.94 -2.33
CA LEU A 143 -6.66 -9.60 -1.87
C LEU A 143 -6.99 -9.37 -0.40
N ASN A 144 -8.16 -9.80 0.07
CA ASN A 144 -8.52 -9.73 1.49
C ASN A 144 -7.59 -10.55 2.37
N LYS A 145 -7.19 -11.76 1.93
CA LYS A 145 -6.19 -12.55 2.66
C LYS A 145 -4.84 -11.86 2.74
N ALA A 146 -4.36 -11.30 1.62
CA ALA A 146 -3.11 -10.55 1.61
C ALA A 146 -3.19 -9.29 2.48
N LYS A 147 -4.33 -8.60 2.48
CA LYS A 147 -4.63 -7.47 3.37
C LYS A 147 -4.45 -7.88 4.84
N GLU A 148 -5.12 -8.94 5.28
CA GLU A 148 -5.05 -9.44 6.65
C GLU A 148 -3.61 -9.78 7.05
N ILE A 149 -2.84 -10.42 6.15
CA ILE A 149 -1.42 -10.73 6.37
C ILE A 149 -0.61 -9.45 6.59
N PHE A 150 -0.77 -8.43 5.74
CA PHE A 150 -0.01 -7.19 5.86
C PHE A 150 -0.41 -6.35 7.06
N GLU A 151 -1.71 -6.26 7.38
CA GLU A 151 -2.20 -5.58 8.59
C GLU A 151 -1.63 -6.24 9.84
N ARG A 152 -1.73 -7.57 9.95
CA ARG A 152 -1.18 -8.32 11.08
C ARG A 152 0.33 -8.18 11.20
N THR A 153 1.04 -8.21 10.07
CA THR A 153 2.50 -8.01 10.04
C THR A 153 2.86 -6.61 10.55
N ASN A 154 2.15 -5.57 10.10
CA ASN A 154 2.38 -4.21 10.55
C ASN A 154 2.12 -4.05 12.05
N GLU A 155 1.06 -4.65 12.59
CA GLU A 155 0.80 -4.65 14.03
C GLU A 155 1.99 -5.21 14.83
N LEU A 156 2.53 -6.35 14.41
CA LEU A 156 3.65 -6.98 15.10
C LEU A 156 4.95 -6.17 14.98
N ILE A 157 5.21 -5.55 13.82
CA ILE A 157 6.36 -4.64 13.66
C ILE A 157 6.19 -3.40 14.56
N ILE A 158 4.98 -2.85 14.66
CA ILE A 158 4.70 -1.68 15.51
C ILE A 158 4.99 -2.00 16.97
N VAL A 159 4.57 -3.18 17.46
CA VAL A 159 4.89 -3.64 18.82
C VAL A 159 6.41 -3.69 19.02
N GLU A 160 7.16 -4.24 18.07
CA GLU A 160 8.63 -4.29 18.17
C GLU A 160 9.26 -2.89 18.14
N ILE A 161 8.76 -1.99 17.28
CA ILE A 161 9.17 -0.57 17.26
C ILE A 161 8.95 0.08 18.63
N GLU A 162 7.82 -0.17 19.28
CA GLU A 162 7.49 0.37 20.59
C GLU A 162 8.41 -0.20 21.68
N LEU A 163 8.72 -1.50 21.64
CA LEU A 163 9.70 -2.13 22.54
C LEU A 163 11.09 -1.52 22.37
N GLN A 164 11.54 -1.29 21.13
CA GLN A 164 12.83 -0.65 20.84
C GLN A 164 12.84 0.82 21.27
N SER A 165 11.72 1.53 21.06
CA SER A 165 11.58 2.94 21.44
C SER A 165 11.59 3.14 22.95
N ALA A 166 11.01 2.21 23.71
CA ALA A 166 11.04 2.24 25.17
C ALA A 166 12.48 2.15 25.71
N LYS A 167 13.36 1.39 25.05
CA LYS A 167 14.81 1.31 25.40
C LYS A 167 15.53 2.64 25.19
N CYS A 168 15.03 3.49 24.29
CA CYS A 168 15.54 4.84 24.04
C CYS A 168 14.98 5.90 25.01
N GLY A 169 14.05 5.54 25.91
CA GLY A 169 13.36 6.48 26.79
C GLY A 169 12.26 7.32 26.12
N PHE A 170 11.77 6.91 24.94
CA PHE A 170 10.63 7.57 24.31
C PHE A 170 9.32 7.15 24.99
N SER A 171 8.50 8.12 25.39
CA SER A 171 7.13 7.87 25.84
C SER A 171 6.20 7.59 24.65
N GLN A 172 5.09 6.90 24.89
CA GLN A 172 4.07 6.67 23.87
C GLN A 172 3.52 7.99 23.31
N ASP A 173 3.38 9.02 24.14
CA ASP A 173 2.96 10.35 23.72
C ASP A 173 3.95 10.97 22.72
N LYS A 174 5.26 10.79 22.95
CA LYS A 174 6.27 11.27 22.03
C LYS A 174 6.21 10.53 20.70
N LEU A 175 6.00 9.22 20.70
CA LEU A 175 5.83 8.42 19.49
C LEU A 175 4.57 8.83 18.70
N ASN A 176 3.45 9.05 19.40
CA ASN A 176 2.21 9.52 18.77
C ASN A 176 2.35 10.92 18.19
N GLN A 177 3.07 11.81 18.88
CA GLN A 177 3.39 13.14 18.35
C GLN A 177 4.22 13.04 17.08
N MET A 178 5.29 12.25 17.07
CA MET A 178 6.13 12.02 15.90
C MET A 178 5.33 11.48 14.69
N ARG A 179 4.43 10.51 14.93
CA ARG A 179 3.52 10.01 13.88
C ARG A 179 2.62 11.11 13.33
N THR A 180 2.08 11.95 14.21
CA THR A 180 1.19 13.07 13.84
C THR A 180 1.93 14.13 13.03
N ASP A 181 3.11 14.55 13.50
CA ASP A 181 3.96 15.53 12.83
C ASP A 181 4.39 15.04 11.45
N GLY A 182 4.76 13.76 11.34
CA GLY A 182 5.08 13.13 10.06
C GLY A 182 3.91 13.16 9.06
N MET A 183 2.70 12.83 9.52
CA MET A 183 1.49 12.89 8.68
C MET A 183 1.15 14.32 8.25
N GLN A 184 1.26 15.29 9.16
CA GLN A 184 1.02 16.69 8.85
C GLN A 184 2.02 17.23 7.83
N ASN A 185 3.30 16.87 7.96
CA ASN A 185 4.34 17.23 6.99
C ASN A 185 4.03 16.65 5.60
N TYR A 186 3.61 15.38 5.54
CA TYR A 186 3.21 14.75 4.27
C TYR A 186 2.03 15.50 3.61
N ILE A 187 0.97 15.79 4.37
CA ILE A 187 -0.20 16.54 3.87
C ILE A 187 0.19 17.96 3.42
N ALA A 188 1.11 18.61 4.14
CA ALA A 188 1.61 19.93 3.76
C ALA A 188 2.37 19.89 2.43
N CYS A 189 3.20 18.87 2.20
CA CYS A 189 3.88 18.65 0.93
C CYS A 189 2.91 18.36 -0.23
N GLU A 190 1.84 17.60 0.00
CA GLU A 190 0.82 17.31 -1.02
C GLU A 190 0.03 18.57 -1.43
N LYS A 191 -0.21 19.48 -0.49
CA LYS A 191 -0.93 20.74 -0.70
C LYS A 191 -0.09 21.85 -1.32
N ALA A 192 1.17 21.60 -1.69
CA ALA A 192 2.04 22.54 -2.37
C ALA A 192 2.25 22.11 -3.83
N PRO A 193 1.28 22.31 -4.75
CA PRO A 193 1.28 21.59 -6.01
C PRO A 193 2.18 22.22 -7.07
N ASN A 194 2.84 23.37 -6.81
CA ASN A 194 3.49 24.16 -7.87
C ASN A 194 4.75 24.96 -7.48
N GLU A 195 5.28 24.84 -6.26
CA GLU A 195 6.62 25.34 -5.98
C GLU A 195 7.59 24.20 -6.23
N LEU A 196 8.35 24.32 -7.35
CA LEU A 196 9.53 23.53 -7.68
C LEU A 196 10.14 22.90 -6.43
N TRP A 197 10.11 21.56 -6.36
CA TRP A 197 10.86 20.70 -5.44
C TRP A 197 11.99 21.47 -4.71
N ASP A 198 11.64 22.17 -3.63
CA ASP A 198 12.61 22.97 -2.91
C ASP A 198 13.32 22.01 -1.95
N GLU A 199 14.56 21.65 -2.32
CA GLU A 199 15.45 20.83 -1.51
C GLU A 199 15.63 21.39 -0.08
N SER A 200 15.30 22.67 0.16
CA SER A 200 15.34 23.31 1.48
C SER A 200 14.26 22.78 2.44
N LEU A 201 13.07 22.40 1.97
CA LEU A 201 11.97 21.88 2.81
C LEU A 201 12.21 20.44 3.29
N ASN A 202 13.01 19.68 2.53
CA ASN A 202 13.42 18.33 2.91
C ASN A 202 14.53 18.31 3.98
N LYS A 203 15.17 19.46 4.23
CA LYS A 203 16.10 19.64 5.35
C LYS A 203 15.37 19.90 6.66
N THR A 204 14.32 20.71 6.66
CA THR A 204 13.61 21.13 7.87
C THR A 204 12.65 20.08 8.46
N SER A 205 11.98 19.25 7.63
CA SER A 205 11.00 18.27 8.16
C SER A 205 11.64 17.16 8.99
N TRP A 206 12.91 16.83 8.74
CA TRP A 206 13.66 15.80 9.45
C TRP A 206 14.73 16.35 10.42
N GLN A 207 15.10 17.63 10.33
CA GLN A 207 15.96 18.28 11.34
C GLN A 207 15.29 18.33 12.72
N ASN A 208 13.96 18.35 12.78
CA ASN A 208 13.21 18.22 14.05
C ASN A 208 13.31 16.81 14.68
N TYR A 209 13.91 15.86 13.97
CA TYR A 209 14.15 14.48 14.41
C TYR A 209 15.63 14.18 14.66
N GLU A 210 16.53 15.17 14.52
CA GLU A 210 17.90 15.09 15.05
C GLU A 210 17.84 15.26 16.58
N ILE A 211 17.60 14.14 17.26
CA ILE A 211 17.88 13.91 18.69
C ILE A 211 19.02 12.90 18.76
#